data_AF-A0A533SI93-F1
#
_entry.id   AF-A0A533SI93-F1
#
_cell.length_a   1.000
_cell.length_b   1.000
_cell.length_c   1.000
_cell.angle_alpha   90.00
_cell.angle_beta   90.00
_cell.angle_gamma   90.00
#
_symmetry.space_group_name_H-M   'P 1'
#
loop_
_entity.id
_entity.type
_entity.pdbx_description
1 polymer ?
#
loop_
_entity_poly.entity_id
_entity_poly.type
_entity_poly.pdbx_seq_one_letter_code
_entity_poly.pdbx_strand_id
1 'polypeptide(L)'
;MPQFKFDLLSFLAGFLTATILWLTIWRLKANWSQIREALGKQATTLRKKNLLDVETYLKQGAYRRAQRQHLAAALFPLEEVLISPLVIAPPAAPDAEGNLSDDSALEQLMPYLPDWPELAAEYGYLTRPLSNVAAQKADIALIGRPGVGKTTTLADLASAIVQKKVDDPRLLESVPIFLHVLDLKPILLNNEDSADVLVEGFIAKTAVTLQKQARTAVRLALHDKRAILFLD
;
A
#
# COMPACT_ATOMS: atom_id res chain seq x y z
N MET A 1 -27.70 -41.89 -59.19
CA MET A 1 -26.39 -42.19 -58.57
C MET A 1 -25.50 -40.96 -58.76
N PRO A 2 -25.01 -40.31 -57.70
CA PRO A 2 -24.17 -39.12 -57.84
C PRO A 2 -22.82 -39.49 -58.48
N GLN A 3 -22.48 -38.80 -59.58
CA GLN A 3 -21.20 -38.94 -60.27
C GLN A 3 -20.13 -38.18 -59.49
N PHE A 4 -19.29 -38.91 -58.74
CA PHE A 4 -18.11 -38.33 -58.11
C PHE A 4 -17.10 -37.93 -59.21
N LYS A 5 -17.01 -36.63 -59.51
CA LYS A 5 -15.93 -36.07 -60.33
C LYS A 5 -14.75 -35.81 -59.40
N PHE A 6 -13.69 -36.60 -59.57
CA PHE A 6 -12.46 -36.45 -58.82
C PHE A 6 -11.68 -35.25 -59.37
N ASP A 7 -11.66 -34.15 -58.63
CA ASP A 7 -10.89 -32.96 -59.00
C ASP A 7 -9.47 -33.08 -58.42
N LEU A 8 -8.51 -33.37 -59.31
CA LEU A 8 -7.10 -33.55 -58.96
C LEU A 8 -6.50 -32.29 -58.31
N LEU A 9 -6.99 -31.09 -58.67
CA LEU A 9 -6.52 -29.83 -58.11
C LEU A 9 -6.94 -29.68 -56.64
N SER A 10 -8.20 -29.99 -56.34
CA SER A 10 -8.72 -30.01 -54.97
C SER A 10 -7.98 -31.04 -54.09
N PHE A 11 -7.64 -32.20 -54.65
CA PHE A 11 -6.83 -33.21 -53.96
C PHE A 11 -5.41 -32.72 -53.66
N LEU A 12 -4.73 -32.10 -54.63
CA LEU A 12 -3.36 -31.60 -54.46
C LEU A 12 -3.30 -30.45 -53.45
N ALA A 13 -4.29 -29.55 -53.49
CA ALA A 13 -4.42 -28.46 -52.52
C ALA A 13 -4.65 -28.98 -51.09
N GLY A 14 -5.50 -30.02 -50.95
CA GLY A 14 -5.71 -30.72 -49.68
C GLY A 14 -4.45 -31.40 -49.16
N PHE A 15 -3.68 -32.04 -50.03
CA PHE A 15 -2.43 -32.70 -49.67
C PHE A 15 -1.34 -31.71 -49.23
N LEU A 16 -1.20 -30.59 -49.94
CA LEU A 16 -0.27 -29.52 -49.58
C LEU A 16 -0.63 -28.89 -48.23
N THR A 17 -1.90 -28.55 -48.01
CA THR A 17 -2.36 -27.97 -46.74
C THR A 17 -2.17 -28.94 -45.57
N ALA A 18 -2.48 -30.23 -45.75
CA ALA A 18 -2.24 -31.26 -44.74
C ALA A 18 -0.76 -31.43 -44.41
N THR A 19 0.12 -31.41 -45.43
CA THR A 19 1.57 -31.55 -45.24
C THR A 19 2.16 -30.36 -44.49
N ILE A 20 1.72 -29.15 -44.82
CA ILE A 20 2.11 -27.93 -44.10
C ILE A 20 1.64 -27.99 -42.65
N LEU A 21 0.36 -28.31 -42.41
CA LEU A 21 -0.18 -28.46 -41.05
C LEU A 21 0.59 -29.49 -40.23
N TRP A 22 0.90 -30.65 -40.84
CA TRP A 22 1.66 -31.71 -40.20
C TRP A 22 3.06 -31.26 -39.78
N LEU A 23 3.80 -30.61 -40.69
CA LEU A 23 5.12 -30.05 -40.39
C LEU A 23 5.05 -28.98 -39.29
N THR A 24 4.01 -28.16 -39.29
CA THR A 24 3.80 -27.09 -38.29
C THR A 24 3.53 -27.69 -36.90
N ILE A 25 2.65 -28.68 -36.81
CA ILE A 25 2.34 -29.39 -35.55
C ILE A 25 3.56 -30.16 -35.04
N TRP A 26 4.29 -30.84 -35.92
CA TRP A 26 5.50 -31.57 -35.56
C TRP A 26 6.58 -30.64 -34.99
N ARG A 27 6.76 -29.46 -35.61
CA ARG A 27 7.69 -28.44 -35.13
C ARG A 27 7.25 -27.79 -33.81
N LEU A 28 5.95 -27.55 -33.63
CA LEU A 28 5.39 -27.08 -32.34
C LEU A 28 5.62 -28.11 -31.23
N LYS A 29 5.43 -29.40 -31.52
CA LYS A 29 5.60 -30.49 -30.55
C LYS A 29 7.06 -30.65 -30.15
N ALA A 30 7.99 -30.55 -31.11
CA ALA A 30 9.43 -30.62 -30.85
C ALA A 30 9.91 -29.50 -29.90
N ASN A 31 9.32 -28.31 -30.00
CA ASN A 31 9.66 -27.14 -29.19
C ASN A 31 8.69 -26.87 -28.03
N TRP A 32 7.81 -27.84 -27.69
CA TRP A 32 6.73 -27.62 -26.72
C TRP A 32 7.22 -27.27 -25.32
N SER A 33 8.34 -27.85 -24.87
CA SER A 33 8.94 -27.54 -23.57
C SER A 33 9.38 -26.07 -23.49
N GLN A 34 10.06 -25.58 -24.52
CA GLN A 34 10.52 -24.18 -24.60
C GLN A 34 9.35 -23.19 -24.68
N ILE A 35 8.30 -23.52 -25.45
CA ILE A 35 7.08 -22.70 -25.54
C ILE A 35 6.37 -22.64 -24.18
N ARG A 36 6.25 -23.78 -23.49
CA ARG A 36 5.64 -23.84 -22.15
C ARG A 36 6.43 -23.01 -21.13
N GLU A 37 7.77 -23.06 -21.17
CA GLU A 37 8.61 -22.24 -20.31
C GLU A 37 8.49 -20.75 -20.64
N ALA A 38 8.47 -20.37 -21.91
CA ALA A 38 8.29 -18.98 -22.34
C ALA A 38 6.92 -18.43 -21.92
N LEU A 39 5.84 -19.21 -22.11
CA LEU A 39 4.49 -18.85 -21.65
C LEU A 39 4.39 -18.80 -20.13
N GLY A 40 5.06 -19.71 -19.40
CA GLY A 40 5.13 -19.67 -17.94
C GLY A 40 5.85 -18.42 -17.41
N LYS A 41 6.99 -18.07 -18.03
CA LYS A 41 7.73 -16.84 -17.71
C LYS A 41 6.90 -15.59 -18.03
N GLN A 42 6.22 -15.54 -19.17
CA GLN A 42 5.32 -14.42 -19.50
C GLN A 42 4.10 -14.33 -18.56
N ALA A 43 3.49 -15.46 -18.20
CA ALA A 43 2.37 -15.47 -17.25
C ALA A 43 2.78 -14.97 -15.86
N THR A 44 3.98 -15.33 -15.40
CA THR A 44 4.49 -14.87 -14.10
C THR A 44 4.90 -13.40 -14.12
N THR A 45 5.52 -12.89 -15.19
CA THR A 45 5.83 -11.45 -15.30
C THR A 45 4.57 -10.61 -15.39
N LEU A 46 3.55 -11.05 -16.15
CA LEU A 46 2.25 -10.38 -16.22
C LEU A 46 1.54 -10.38 -14.85
N ARG A 47 1.57 -11.50 -14.11
CA ARG A 47 1.02 -11.55 -12.75
C ARG A 47 1.72 -10.57 -11.81
N LYS A 48 3.07 -10.52 -11.84
CA LYS A 48 3.84 -9.56 -11.05
C LYS A 48 3.50 -8.12 -11.41
N LYS A 49 3.43 -7.81 -12.71
CA LYS A 49 3.06 -6.48 -13.19
C LYS A 49 1.66 -6.07 -12.72
N ASN A 50 0.67 -6.96 -12.87
CA ASN A 50 -0.69 -6.69 -12.42
C ASN A 50 -0.76 -6.44 -10.91
N LEU A 51 0.03 -7.16 -10.10
CA LEU A 51 0.10 -6.91 -8.66
C LEU A 51 0.70 -5.54 -8.33
N LEU A 52 1.75 -5.12 -9.05
CA LEU A 52 2.33 -3.78 -8.90
C LEU A 52 1.33 -2.69 -9.27
N ASP A 53 0.61 -2.85 -10.39
CA ASP A 53 -0.42 -1.88 -10.81
C ASP A 53 -1.54 -1.76 -9.77
N VAL A 54 -1.93 -2.89 -9.16
CA VAL A 54 -2.88 -2.91 -8.05
C VAL A 54 -2.31 -2.20 -6.82
N GLU A 55 -1.08 -2.50 -6.40
CA GLU A 55 -0.44 -1.79 -5.28
C GLU A 55 -0.39 -0.28 -5.51
N THR A 56 -0.04 0.18 -6.72
CA THR A 56 -0.10 1.59 -7.09
C THR A 56 -1.51 2.16 -6.96
N TYR A 57 -2.52 1.42 -7.42
CA TYR A 57 -3.92 1.82 -7.24
C TYR A 57 -4.30 1.92 -5.75
N LEU A 58 -3.84 1.00 -4.91
CA LEU A 58 -4.08 1.02 -3.46
C LEU A 58 -3.41 2.26 -2.81
N LYS A 59 -2.14 2.54 -3.15
CA LYS A 59 -1.41 3.73 -2.69
C LYS A 59 -2.15 5.02 -3.07
N GLN A 60 -2.61 5.12 -4.32
CA GLN A 60 -3.41 6.26 -4.77
C GLN A 60 -4.77 6.36 -4.06
N GLY A 61 -5.39 5.22 -3.71
CA GLY A 61 -6.61 5.19 -2.92
C GLY A 61 -6.41 5.78 -1.52
N ALA A 62 -5.35 5.34 -0.82
CA ALA A 62 -4.97 5.88 0.48
C ALA A 62 -4.64 7.37 0.39
N TYR A 63 -3.89 7.78 -0.63
CA TYR A 63 -3.56 9.19 -0.89
C TYR A 63 -4.81 10.05 -1.08
N ARG A 64 -5.72 9.66 -1.98
CA ARG A 64 -6.99 10.38 -2.21
C ARG A 64 -7.84 10.46 -0.94
N ARG A 65 -7.79 9.44 -0.08
CA ARG A 65 -8.49 9.45 1.20
C ARG A 65 -7.86 10.48 2.14
N ALA A 66 -6.55 10.44 2.32
CA ALA A 66 -5.81 11.39 3.14
C ALA A 66 -6.06 12.84 2.71
N GLN A 67 -5.99 13.12 1.40
CA GLN A 67 -6.24 14.46 0.87
C GLN A 67 -7.66 14.98 1.09
N ARG A 68 -8.63 14.11 1.40
CA ARG A 68 -10.03 14.48 1.66
C ARG A 68 -10.36 14.61 3.14
N GLN A 69 -9.39 14.44 4.05
CA GLN A 69 -9.60 14.52 5.50
C GLN A 69 -9.64 15.97 6.01
N HIS A 70 -10.47 16.81 5.40
CA HIS A 70 -10.75 18.17 5.87
C HIS A 70 -12.11 18.66 5.32
N LEU A 71 -12.67 19.69 5.96
CA LEU A 71 -14.01 20.20 5.64
C LEU A 71 -14.12 20.77 4.21
N ALA A 72 -13.03 21.37 3.72
CA ALA A 72 -12.97 22.01 2.40
C ALA A 72 -12.49 21.07 1.27
N ALA A 73 -12.54 19.74 1.47
CA ALA A 73 -12.02 18.76 0.51
C ALA A 73 -12.68 18.77 -0.87
N ALA A 74 -13.82 19.45 -1.02
CA ALA A 74 -14.46 19.67 -2.30
C ALA A 74 -13.82 20.81 -3.12
N LEU A 75 -13.06 21.70 -2.48
CA LEU A 75 -12.48 22.91 -3.08
C LEU A 75 -11.00 22.73 -3.43
N PHE A 76 -10.23 22.15 -2.52
CA PHE A 76 -8.79 21.94 -2.67
C PHE A 76 -8.34 20.70 -1.89
N PRO A 77 -7.18 20.09 -2.22
CA PRO A 77 -6.59 19.01 -1.46
C PRO A 77 -5.98 19.49 -0.13
N LEU A 78 -5.89 18.59 0.86
CA LEU A 78 -5.31 18.88 2.18
C LEU A 78 -3.93 19.54 2.08
N GLU A 79 -3.07 19.10 1.16
CA GLU A 79 -1.70 19.62 0.98
C GLU A 79 -1.60 21.11 0.72
N GLU A 80 -2.62 21.74 0.14
CA GLU A 80 -2.59 23.19 -0.14
C GLU A 80 -2.73 24.05 1.11
N VAL A 81 -3.29 23.48 2.19
CA VAL A 81 -3.53 24.19 3.46
C VAL A 81 -2.84 23.54 4.65
N LEU A 82 -2.11 22.44 4.42
CA LEU A 82 -1.52 21.65 5.47
C LEU A 82 -0.33 22.39 6.07
N ILE A 83 -0.40 22.61 7.39
CA ILE A 83 0.78 22.90 8.20
C ILE A 83 1.29 21.55 8.71
N SER A 84 2.50 21.17 8.32
CA SER A 84 3.07 19.86 8.68
C SER A 84 3.04 19.66 10.19
N PRO A 85 2.29 18.66 10.69
CA PRO A 85 2.16 18.43 12.12
C PRO A 85 3.44 17.83 12.68
N LEU A 86 3.81 18.32 13.85
CA LEU A 86 4.95 17.81 14.61
C LEU A 86 4.44 17.11 15.87
N VAL A 87 5.18 16.11 16.33
CA VAL A 87 4.90 15.39 17.56
C VAL A 87 5.93 15.72 18.62
N ILE A 88 5.46 15.74 19.86
CA ILE A 88 6.30 15.94 21.04
C ILE A 88 6.86 14.58 21.41
N ALA A 89 8.20 14.46 21.39
CA ALA A 89 8.88 13.24 21.77
C ALA A 89 9.06 13.21 23.30
N PRO A 90 8.95 12.03 23.94
CA PRO A 90 9.36 11.89 25.34
C PRO A 90 10.85 12.25 25.48
N PRO A 91 11.25 12.83 26.62
CA PRO A 91 12.65 13.15 26.88
C PRO A 91 13.50 11.88 26.80
N ALA A 92 14.76 12.03 26.37
CA ALA A 92 15.66 10.89 26.23
C ALA A 92 15.83 10.16 27.57
N ALA A 93 15.74 8.83 27.53
CA ALA A 93 16.14 8.03 28.67
C ALA A 93 17.67 8.13 28.82
N PRO A 94 18.21 8.20 30.06
CA PRO A 94 19.65 8.13 30.26
C PRO A 94 20.21 6.83 29.67
N ASP A 95 21.39 6.91 29.09
CA ASP A 95 22.08 5.75 28.54
C ASP A 95 22.48 4.74 29.65
N ALA A 96 23.05 3.59 29.25
CA ALA A 96 23.45 2.56 30.21
C ALA A 96 24.53 3.03 31.21
N GLU A 97 25.20 4.16 30.93
CA GLU A 97 26.22 4.79 31.77
C GLU A 97 25.63 5.94 32.61
N GLY A 98 24.33 6.23 32.47
CA GLY A 98 23.63 7.28 33.19
C GLY A 98 23.79 8.67 32.61
N ASN A 99 24.41 8.81 31.43
CA ASN A 99 24.53 10.08 30.73
C ASN A 99 23.22 10.36 29.98
N LEU A 100 22.69 11.55 30.22
CA LEU A 100 21.68 12.12 29.34
C LEU A 100 22.41 12.61 28.08
N SER A 101 21.77 12.46 26.91
CA SER A 101 22.19 13.14 25.69
C SER A 101 22.38 14.63 25.97
N ASP A 102 23.23 15.32 25.18
CA ASP A 102 23.35 16.80 25.19
C ASP A 102 22.02 17.43 24.73
N ASP A 103 21.00 17.35 25.58
CA ASP A 103 19.68 17.88 25.36
C ASP A 103 19.65 19.36 25.73
N SER A 104 18.78 20.10 25.04
CA SER A 104 18.56 21.52 25.27
C SER A 104 18.27 21.80 26.75
N ALA A 105 18.86 22.87 27.31
CA ALA A 105 18.59 23.30 28.70
C ALA A 105 17.08 23.44 29.01
N LEU A 106 16.25 23.64 27.97
CA LEU A 106 14.79 23.68 28.09
C LEU A 106 14.17 22.33 28.50
N GLU A 107 14.70 21.19 28.07
CA GLU A 107 14.17 19.86 28.44
C GLU A 107 14.41 19.53 29.92
N GLN A 108 15.45 20.12 30.53
CA GLN A 108 15.73 19.97 31.96
C GLN A 108 14.85 20.87 32.83
N LEU A 109 14.37 21.99 32.28
CA LEU A 109 13.59 23.00 33.00
C LEU A 109 12.08 22.83 32.83
N MET A 110 11.64 22.40 31.65
CA MET A 110 10.23 22.23 31.33
C MET A 110 9.79 20.79 31.61
N PRO A 111 8.73 20.57 32.41
CA PRO A 111 8.17 19.24 32.55
C PRO A 111 7.64 18.75 31.20
N TYR A 112 7.78 17.44 30.96
CA TYR A 112 7.19 16.79 29.81
C TYR A 112 5.65 16.83 29.92
N LEU A 113 5.01 17.71 29.13
CA LEU A 113 3.58 17.99 29.15
C LEU A 113 2.93 17.68 27.78
N PRO A 114 2.81 16.39 27.39
CA PRO A 114 2.25 16.01 26.09
C PRO A 114 0.77 16.39 25.93
N ASP A 115 0.05 16.57 27.05
CA ASP A 115 -1.38 16.95 27.05
C ASP A 115 -1.62 18.42 26.68
N TRP A 116 -0.58 19.27 26.73
CA TRP A 116 -0.62 20.70 26.39
C TRP A 116 0.39 21.04 25.30
N PRO A 117 0.17 20.58 24.06
CA PRO A 117 1.10 20.80 22.95
C PRO A 117 1.26 22.28 22.58
N GLU A 118 0.32 23.14 22.94
CA GLU A 118 0.39 24.59 22.72
C GLU A 118 1.55 25.23 23.49
N LEU A 119 1.80 24.77 24.73
CA LEU A 119 2.95 25.24 25.51
C LEU A 119 4.26 24.77 24.87
N ALA A 120 4.31 23.51 24.43
CA ALA A 120 5.48 22.97 23.78
C ALA A 120 5.82 23.72 22.48
N ALA A 121 4.80 24.13 21.71
CA ALA A 121 4.97 24.93 20.51
C ALA A 121 5.49 26.35 20.79
N GLU A 122 4.96 27.04 21.81
CA GLU A 122 5.36 28.41 22.16
C GLU A 122 6.79 28.48 22.70
N TYR A 123 7.19 27.51 23.52
CA TYR A 123 8.51 27.49 24.18
C TYR A 123 9.60 26.79 23.36
N GLY A 124 9.30 26.35 22.13
CA GLY A 124 10.28 25.70 21.25
C GLY A 124 10.76 24.35 21.78
N TYR A 125 9.87 23.58 22.40
CA TYR A 125 10.16 22.23 22.88
C TYR A 125 10.59 21.33 21.70
N LEU A 126 11.36 20.28 21.98
CA LEU A 126 11.86 19.38 20.95
C LEU A 126 10.69 18.62 20.30
N THR A 127 10.38 19.01 19.07
CA THR A 127 9.36 18.39 18.25
C THR A 127 9.99 17.68 17.06
N ARG A 128 9.39 16.58 16.62
CA ARG A 128 9.86 15.77 15.49
C ARG A 128 8.70 15.51 14.54
N PRO A 129 8.93 15.37 13.24
CA PRO A 129 7.88 14.91 12.33
C PRO A 129 7.50 13.46 12.66
N LEU A 130 6.22 13.11 12.48
CA LEU A 130 5.73 11.76 12.80
C LEU A 130 6.44 10.67 11.97
N SER A 131 6.90 10.99 10.76
CA SER A 131 7.69 10.10 9.91
C SER A 131 8.95 9.57 10.61
N ASN A 132 9.62 10.40 11.40
CA ASN A 132 10.84 10.01 12.12
C ASN A 132 10.53 9.06 13.28
N VAL A 133 9.38 9.21 13.92
CA VAL A 133 8.92 8.31 14.97
C VAL A 133 8.48 6.98 14.36
N ALA A 134 7.72 7.02 13.26
CA ALA A 134 7.30 5.82 12.51
C ALA A 134 8.49 5.01 11.96
N ALA A 135 9.60 5.68 11.62
CA ALA A 135 10.85 5.04 11.21
C ALA A 135 11.48 4.15 12.31
N GLN A 136 11.04 4.23 13.58
CA GLN A 136 11.59 3.40 14.65
C GLN A 136 10.90 2.03 14.82
N LYS A 137 10.01 1.63 13.89
CA LYS A 137 9.21 0.37 13.97
C LYS A 137 8.28 0.32 15.19
N ALA A 138 7.94 1.47 15.75
CA ALA A 138 6.99 1.55 16.85
C ALA A 138 5.55 1.51 16.35
N ASP A 139 4.67 0.81 17.08
CA ASP A 139 3.24 1.02 16.98
C ASP A 139 2.91 2.35 17.67
N ILE A 140 2.30 3.28 16.93
CA ILE A 140 2.08 4.65 17.40
C ILE A 140 0.60 4.88 17.66
N ALA A 141 0.29 5.31 18.89
CA ALA A 141 -1.01 5.85 19.25
C ALA A 141 -0.93 7.37 19.31
N LEU A 142 -1.74 8.07 18.51
CA LEU A 142 -1.91 9.51 18.60
C LEU A 142 -3.03 9.84 19.58
N ILE A 143 -2.66 10.40 20.73
CA ILE A 143 -3.58 10.73 21.82
C ILE A 143 -3.74 12.25 21.87
N GLY A 144 -4.96 12.71 22.11
CA GLY A 144 -5.22 14.13 22.34
C GLY A 144 -6.68 14.49 22.17
N ARG A 145 -7.01 15.73 22.54
CA ARG A 145 -8.38 16.25 22.52
C ARG A 145 -8.98 16.23 21.10
N PRO A 146 -10.32 16.19 20.95
CA PRO A 146 -10.96 16.39 19.66
C PRO A 146 -10.50 17.72 19.04
N GLY A 147 -10.20 17.72 17.74
CA GLY A 147 -9.75 18.91 17.01
C GLY A 147 -8.25 19.22 17.08
N VAL A 148 -7.44 18.49 17.85
CA VAL A 148 -5.97 18.71 17.93
C VAL A 148 -5.20 18.29 16.66
N GLY A 149 -5.87 17.75 15.65
CA GLY A 149 -5.25 17.39 14.37
C GLY A 149 -4.82 15.92 14.23
N LYS A 150 -5.26 14.99 15.09
CA LYS A 150 -4.92 13.54 14.98
C LYS A 150 -5.11 12.97 13.58
N THR A 151 -6.31 13.12 13.03
CA THR A 151 -6.67 12.65 11.69
C THR A 151 -5.82 13.33 10.62
N THR A 152 -5.55 14.63 10.78
CA THR A 152 -4.69 15.42 9.90
C THR A 152 -3.24 14.90 9.91
N THR A 153 -2.71 14.55 11.09
CA THR A 153 -1.37 13.97 11.24
C THR A 153 -1.26 12.61 10.58
N LEU A 154 -2.28 11.74 10.71
CA LEU A 154 -2.31 10.46 9.99
C LEU A 154 -2.40 10.67 8.47
N ALA A 155 -3.21 11.63 8.03
CA ALA A 155 -3.35 11.98 6.61
C ALA A 155 -2.04 12.53 6.01
N ASP A 156 -1.32 13.37 6.74
CA ASP A 156 0.00 13.87 6.32
C ASP A 156 0.99 12.72 6.16
N LEU A 157 1.14 11.85 7.16
CA LEU A 157 2.09 10.73 7.08
C LEU A 157 1.75 9.77 5.92
N ALA A 158 0.47 9.43 5.75
CA ALA A 158 0.04 8.59 4.62
C ALA A 158 0.36 9.26 3.27
N SER A 159 0.18 10.58 3.18
CA SER A 159 0.48 11.35 1.97
C SER A 159 1.98 11.43 1.71
N ALA A 160 2.80 11.65 2.75
CA ALA A 160 4.24 11.67 2.67
C ALA A 160 4.82 10.34 2.20
N ILE A 161 4.29 9.21 2.67
CA ILE A 161 4.67 7.86 2.24
C ILE A 161 4.41 7.67 0.74
N VAL A 162 3.21 7.99 0.26
CA VAL A 162 2.85 7.78 -1.14
C VAL A 162 3.68 8.67 -2.07
N GLN A 163 3.95 9.91 -1.65
CA GLN A 163 4.75 10.87 -2.40
C GLN A 163 6.26 10.68 -2.28
N LYS A 164 6.71 9.71 -1.48
CA LYS A 164 8.12 9.47 -1.21
C LYS A 164 8.86 10.66 -0.58
N LYS A 165 8.15 11.40 0.30
CA LYS A 165 8.70 12.52 1.10
C LYS A 165 9.24 12.05 2.46
N VAL A 166 9.53 10.77 2.59
CA VAL A 166 9.96 10.13 3.84
C VAL A 166 11.34 9.53 3.65
N ASP A 167 12.22 9.67 4.63
CA ASP A 167 13.61 9.23 4.52
C ASP A 167 13.81 7.72 4.77
N ASP A 168 12.90 7.08 5.52
CA ASP A 168 12.98 5.65 5.84
C ASP A 168 12.59 4.78 4.62
N PRO A 169 13.48 3.91 4.11
CA PRO A 169 13.20 3.06 2.94
C PRO A 169 12.03 2.10 3.11
N ARG A 170 11.75 1.64 4.34
CA ARG A 170 10.64 0.72 4.63
C ARG A 170 9.32 1.46 4.52
N LEU A 171 9.28 2.70 5.00
CA LEU A 171 8.12 3.57 4.80
C LEU A 171 7.90 3.85 3.30
N LEU A 172 8.96 4.06 2.51
CA LEU A 172 8.87 4.26 1.05
C LEU A 172 8.30 3.04 0.29
N GLU A 173 8.71 1.84 0.68
CA GLU A 173 8.26 0.60 0.05
C GLU A 173 6.89 0.13 0.56
N SER A 174 6.39 0.73 1.63
CA SER A 174 5.16 0.30 2.28
C SER A 174 3.89 0.54 1.45
N VAL A 175 2.87 -0.27 1.73
CA VAL A 175 1.51 -0.10 1.23
C VAL A 175 0.66 0.47 2.39
N PRO A 176 0.29 1.77 2.33
CA PRO A 176 -0.52 2.39 3.36
C PRO A 176 -1.97 1.88 3.25
N ILE A 177 -2.46 1.27 4.32
CA ILE A 177 -3.85 0.86 4.50
C ILE A 177 -4.52 1.91 5.38
N PHE A 178 -5.25 2.83 4.75
CA PHE A 178 -5.94 3.91 5.46
C PHE A 178 -7.42 3.56 5.68
N LEU A 179 -7.79 3.29 6.92
CA LEU A 179 -9.14 2.93 7.33
C LEU A 179 -9.63 3.82 8.47
N HIS A 180 -10.94 4.04 8.53
CA HIS A 180 -11.58 4.51 9.75
C HIS A 180 -12.06 3.29 10.53
N VAL A 181 -12.04 3.32 11.86
CA VAL A 181 -12.60 2.27 12.74
C VAL A 181 -14.02 1.88 12.32
N LEU A 182 -14.84 2.83 11.86
CA LEU A 182 -16.22 2.57 11.41
C LEU A 182 -16.30 1.76 10.10
N ASP A 183 -15.20 1.64 9.37
CA ASP A 183 -15.12 0.82 8.16
C ASP A 183 -14.91 -0.67 8.49
N LEU A 184 -14.50 -0.98 9.73
CA LEU A 184 -14.27 -2.34 10.18
C LEU A 184 -15.60 -3.00 10.54
N LYS A 185 -15.85 -4.19 9.98
CA LYS A 185 -17.05 -4.97 10.30
C LYS A 185 -16.86 -5.64 11.66
N PRO A 186 -17.63 -5.28 12.70
CA PRO A 186 -17.43 -5.81 14.05
C PRO A 186 -17.61 -7.34 14.11
N ILE A 187 -18.48 -7.87 13.26
CA ILE A 187 -18.76 -9.30 13.13
C ILE A 187 -17.49 -10.11 12.80
N LEU A 188 -16.52 -9.50 12.11
CA LEU A 188 -15.28 -10.16 11.73
C LEU A 188 -14.17 -10.04 12.78
N LEU A 189 -14.33 -9.19 13.80
CA LEU A 189 -13.31 -9.02 14.86
C LEU A 189 -13.15 -10.27 15.74
N ASN A 190 -14.17 -11.14 15.80
CA ASN A 190 -14.15 -12.40 16.53
C ASN A 190 -13.62 -13.58 15.70
N ASN A 191 -13.16 -13.34 14.48
CA ASN A 191 -12.64 -14.39 13.61
C ASN A 191 -11.18 -14.72 13.98
N GLU A 192 -10.73 -15.95 13.71
CA GLU A 192 -9.34 -16.36 14.03
C GLU A 192 -8.29 -15.56 13.26
N ASP A 193 -8.63 -15.05 12.08
CA ASP A 193 -7.75 -14.21 11.26
C ASP A 193 -8.17 -12.74 11.28
N SER A 194 -7.53 -11.95 12.15
CA SER A 194 -7.72 -10.50 12.24
C SER A 194 -7.35 -9.76 10.94
N ALA A 195 -6.54 -10.35 10.06
CA ALA A 195 -6.19 -9.75 8.78
C ALA A 195 -7.41 -9.66 7.84
N ASP A 196 -8.36 -10.60 7.96
CA ASP A 196 -9.56 -10.60 7.12
C ASP A 196 -10.45 -9.39 7.39
N VAL A 197 -10.47 -8.88 8.63
CA VAL A 197 -11.19 -7.63 8.97
C VAL A 197 -10.64 -6.45 8.18
N LEU A 198 -9.31 -6.32 8.14
CA LEU A 198 -8.62 -5.24 7.45
C LEU A 198 -8.79 -5.34 5.94
N VAL A 199 -8.67 -6.56 5.41
CA VAL A 199 -8.83 -6.87 3.99
C VAL A 199 -10.25 -6.54 3.53
N GLU A 200 -11.29 -6.96 4.27
CA GLU A 200 -12.68 -6.68 3.95
C GLU A 200 -13.02 -5.19 4.07
N GLY A 201 -12.56 -4.53 5.14
CA GLY A 201 -12.77 -3.08 5.33
C GLY A 201 -12.16 -2.26 4.19
N PHE A 202 -11.00 -2.68 3.70
CA PHE A 202 -10.33 -2.02 2.59
C PHE A 202 -10.96 -2.35 1.23
N ILE A 203 -11.29 -3.62 0.96
CA ILE A 203 -11.93 -4.06 -0.29
C ILE A 203 -13.28 -3.38 -0.51
N ALA A 204 -14.07 -3.17 0.55
CA ALA A 204 -15.37 -2.52 0.47
C ALA A 204 -15.32 -1.13 -0.20
N LYS A 205 -14.15 -0.48 -0.21
CA LYS A 205 -13.91 0.84 -0.81
C LYS A 205 -13.20 0.79 -2.16
N THR A 206 -12.88 -0.40 -2.66
CA THR A 206 -12.21 -0.60 -3.96
C THR A 206 -13.21 -0.87 -5.08
N ALA A 207 -12.83 -0.55 -6.32
CA ALA A 207 -13.64 -0.85 -7.49
C ALA A 207 -13.90 -2.36 -7.62
N VAL A 208 -15.13 -2.76 -7.95
CA VAL A 208 -15.59 -4.16 -8.01
C VAL A 208 -14.67 -5.03 -8.88
N THR A 209 -14.18 -4.48 -9.98
CA THR A 209 -13.29 -5.16 -10.94
C THR A 209 -11.93 -5.53 -10.34
N LEU A 210 -11.45 -4.78 -9.35
CA LEU A 210 -10.13 -4.96 -8.74
C LEU A 210 -10.17 -5.73 -7.42
N GLN A 211 -11.35 -5.99 -6.85
CA GLN A 211 -11.49 -6.57 -5.50
C GLN A 211 -10.71 -7.88 -5.30
N LYS A 212 -10.74 -8.78 -6.29
CA LYS A 212 -10.02 -10.06 -6.20
C LYS A 212 -8.51 -9.84 -6.14
N GLN A 213 -7.99 -8.95 -6.97
CA GLN A 213 -6.55 -8.67 -7.03
C GLN A 213 -6.10 -7.85 -5.83
N ALA A 214 -6.91 -6.87 -5.39
CA ALA A 214 -6.69 -6.08 -4.20
C ALA A 214 -6.64 -6.97 -2.95
N ARG A 215 -7.52 -7.97 -2.82
CA ARG A 215 -7.47 -8.96 -1.74
C ARG A 215 -6.10 -9.66 -1.68
N THR A 216 -5.62 -10.14 -2.82
CA THR A 216 -4.32 -10.81 -2.91
C THR A 216 -3.17 -9.84 -2.61
N ALA A 217 -3.20 -8.62 -3.15
CA ALA A 217 -2.16 -7.63 -2.93
C ALA A 217 -2.07 -7.20 -1.46
N VAL A 218 -3.19 -6.94 -0.79
CA VAL A 218 -3.22 -6.59 0.63
C VAL A 218 -2.72 -7.74 1.50
N ARG A 219 -3.15 -8.99 1.23
CA ARG A 219 -2.65 -10.16 1.97
C ARG A 219 -1.15 -10.37 1.78
N LEU A 220 -0.65 -10.19 0.57
CA LEU A 220 0.80 -10.24 0.30
C LEU A 220 1.53 -9.12 1.05
N ALA A 221 1.03 -7.89 1.04
CA ALA A 221 1.63 -6.78 1.76
C ALA A 221 1.67 -7.00 3.28
N LEU A 222 0.61 -7.58 3.86
CA LEU A 222 0.56 -7.96 5.29
C LEU A 222 1.56 -9.08 5.60
N HIS A 223 1.59 -10.13 4.79
CA HIS A 223 2.52 -11.25 4.96
C HIS A 223 3.98 -10.82 4.84
N ASP A 224 4.29 -9.96 3.86
CA ASP A 224 5.64 -9.44 3.61
C ASP A 224 6.05 -8.34 4.61
N LYS A 225 5.19 -7.99 5.57
CA LYS A 225 5.40 -6.88 6.54
C LYS A 225 5.68 -5.54 5.85
N ARG A 226 5.11 -5.34 4.66
CA ARG A 226 5.15 -4.09 3.88
C ARG A 226 3.89 -3.24 4.07
N ALA A 227 2.86 -3.77 4.72
CA ALA A 227 1.67 -3.01 5.04
C ALA A 227 1.90 -2.07 6.24
N ILE A 228 1.42 -0.84 6.15
CA ILE A 228 1.32 0.08 7.29
C ILE A 228 -0.14 0.45 7.46
N LEU A 229 -0.67 0.22 8.67
CA LEU A 229 -2.05 0.49 9.00
C LEU A 229 -2.18 1.90 9.59
N PHE A 230 -3.04 2.71 8.97
CA PHE A 230 -3.52 3.97 9.51
C PHE A 230 -4.97 3.77 9.91
N LEU A 231 -5.24 3.86 11.22
CA LEU A 231 -6.56 3.69 11.78
C LEU A 231 -7.00 5.00 12.45
N ASP A 232 -8.06 5.59 11.91
CA ASP A 232 -8.71 6.81 12.41
C ASP A 232 -10.02 6.49 13.14
#